data_AF-A0A497J587-F1
#
_entry.id   AF-A0A497J587-F1
#
_cell.length_a   1.000
_cell.length_b   1.000
_cell.length_c   1.000
_cell.angle_alpha   90.00
_cell.angle_beta   90.00
_cell.angle_gamma   90.00
#
_symmetry.space_group_name_H-M   'P 1'
#
loop_
_entity.id
_entity.type
_entity.pdbx_description
1 polymer ?
#
loop_
_entity_poly.entity_id
_entity_poly.type
_entity_poly.pdbx_seq_one_letter_code
_entity_poly.pdbx_strand_id
1 'polypeptide(L)' 'MKLVVANILFSFFLKNSKTREIIISFDIFEFYTPAFALEELLHHKEEICRKCKISKEEFKEIF' A
#
# COMPACT_ATOMS: atom_id res chain seq x y z
N MET A 1 4.85 4.51 -17.82
CA MET A 1 3.75 5.46 -17.56
C MET A 1 3.82 5.88 -16.09
N LYS A 2 3.60 7.16 -15.78
CA LYS A 2 3.65 7.65 -14.39
C LYS A 2 2.26 7.61 -13.76
N LEU A 3 2.14 7.02 -12.57
CA LEU A 3 0.87 6.87 -11.85
C LEU A 3 0.99 7.52 -10.47
N VAL A 4 0.14 8.52 -10.19
CA VAL A 4 0.03 9.11 -8.86
C VAL A 4 -1.07 8.40 -8.08
N VAL A 5 -0.74 7.82 -6.93
CA VAL A 5 -1.68 7.03 -6.13
C VAL A 5 -1.51 7.31 -4.64
N ALA A 6 -2.55 7.87 -4.00
CA ALA A 6 -2.62 8.08 -2.55
C ALA A 6 -3.57 7.07 -1.90
N ASN A 7 -4.79 6.97 -2.41
CA ASN A 7 -5.86 6.15 -1.81
C ASN A 7 -5.74 4.65 -2.10
N ILE A 8 -4.73 4.23 -2.87
CA ILE A 8 -4.52 2.83 -3.24
C ILE A 8 -3.35 2.21 -2.46
N LEU A 9 -2.54 3.00 -1.75
CA LEU A 9 -1.36 2.47 -1.07
C LEU A 9 -1.69 1.42 -0.01
N PHE A 10 -2.86 1.50 0.65
CA PHE A 10 -3.26 0.45 1.60
C PHE A 10 -3.43 -0.93 0.92
N SER A 11 -3.62 -0.97 -0.40
CA SER A 11 -3.73 -2.22 -1.15
C SER A 11 -2.43 -3.03 -1.18
N PHE A 12 -1.28 -2.41 -0.89
CA PHE A 12 -0.01 -3.12 -0.71
C PHE A 12 -0.08 -4.19 0.39
N PHE A 13 -0.83 -3.88 1.44
CA PHE A 13 -1.05 -4.76 2.58
C PHE A 13 -2.08 -5.87 2.30
N LEU A 14 -2.85 -5.75 1.21
CA LEU A 14 -3.85 -6.74 0.82
C LEU A 14 -3.23 -7.80 -0.10
N LYS A 15 -2.71 -8.88 0.52
CA LYS A 15 -1.91 -9.94 -0.13
C LYS A 15 -2.51 -10.50 -1.43
N ASN A 16 -3.84 -10.64 -1.51
CA ASN A 16 -4.56 -11.24 -2.64
C ASN A 16 -5.37 -10.23 -3.46
N SER A 17 -4.97 -8.96 -3.49
CA SER A 17 -5.67 -7.95 -4.29
C SER A 17 -5.15 -7.88 -5.72
N LYS A 18 -6.07 -7.77 -6.70
CA LYS A 18 -5.71 -7.48 -8.10
C LYS A 18 -4.91 -6.19 -8.22
N THR A 19 -5.18 -5.22 -7.35
CA THR A 19 -4.44 -3.95 -7.31
C THR A 19 -2.98 -4.17 -6.93
N ARG A 20 -2.70 -5.02 -5.93
CA ARG A 20 -1.34 -5.40 -5.55
C ARG A 20 -0.62 -6.14 -6.67
N GLU A 21 -1.33 -7.04 -7.37
CA GLU A 21 -0.80 -7.73 -8.56
C GLU A 21 -0.44 -6.73 -9.67
N ILE A 22 -1.30 -5.75 -9.95
CA ILE A 22 -1.02 -4.71 -10.96
C ILE A 22 0.20 -3.86 -10.56
N ILE A 23 0.37 -3.56 -9.28
CA ILE A 23 1.50 -2.74 -8.86
C ILE A 23 2.82 -3.53 -8.92
N ILE A 24 2.80 -4.82 -8.57
CA ILE A 24 4.03 -5.64 -8.52
C ILE A 24 4.41 -6.20 -9.89
N SER A 25 3.44 -6.57 -10.73
CA SER A 25 3.70 -7.33 -11.97
C SER A 25 4.03 -6.46 -13.19
N PHE A 26 3.91 -5.14 -13.09
CA PHE A 26 4.09 -4.23 -14.22
C PHE A 26 5.28 -3.30 -14.02
N ASP A 27 6.45 -3.74 -14.51
CA ASP A 27 7.68 -2.93 -14.57
C ASP A 27 7.56 -1.65 -15.44
N ILE A 28 6.43 -1.48 -16.13
CA ILE A 28 6.13 -0.31 -16.96
C ILE A 28 5.60 0.91 -16.17
N PHE A 29 5.28 0.72 -14.88
CA PHE A 29 4.69 1.76 -14.04
C PHE A 29 5.70 2.34 -13.06
N GLU A 30 5.83 3.65 -13.09
CA GLU A 30 6.54 4.40 -12.08
C GLU A 30 5.50 5.06 -11.17
N PHE A 31 5.45 4.60 -9.92
CA PHE A 31 4.46 5.03 -8.95
C PHE A 31 4.97 6.21 -8.14
N TYR A 32 4.13 7.22 -8.03
CA TYR A 32 4.38 8.42 -7.26
C TYR A 32 3.28 8.60 -6.23
N THR A 33 3.64 9.13 -5.06
CA THR A 33 2.66 9.51 -4.06
C THR A 33 3.13 10.75 -3.31
N PRO A 34 2.22 11.64 -2.89
CA PRO A 34 2.59 12.72 -1.99
C PRO A 34 3.14 12.17 -0.67
N ALA A 35 4.15 12.83 -0.09
CA ALA A 35 4.77 12.37 1.15
C ALA A 35 3.76 12.23 2.31
N PHE A 36 2.76 13.09 2.38
CA PHE A 36 1.71 13.02 3.42
C PHE A 36 0.91 11.71 3.37
N ALA A 37 0.81 11.05 2.22
CA ALA A 37 0.10 9.78 2.10
C ALA A 37 0.78 8.66 2.89
N LEU A 38 2.10 8.74 3.09
CA LEU A 38 2.84 7.82 3.97
C LEU A 38 2.50 8.08 5.44
N GLU A 39 2.36 9.35 5.84
CA GLU A 39 1.93 9.73 7.18
C GLU A 39 0.50 9.24 7.47
N GLU A 40 -0.40 9.35 6.49
CA GLU A 40 -1.76 8.80 6.60
C GLU A 40 -1.75 7.27 6.78
N LEU A 41 -0.92 6.53 6.04
CA LEU A 41 -0.79 5.08 6.24
C LEU A 41 -0.34 4.72 7.66
N LEU A 42 0.61 5.48 8.22
CA LEU A 42 1.07 5.28 9.60
C LEU A 42 -0.04 5.61 10.60
N HIS A 43 -0.78 6.70 10.38
CA HIS A 43 -1.90 7.10 11.25
C HIS A 43 -3.02 6.04 11.26
N HIS A 44 -3.29 5.42 10.11
CA HIS A 44 -4.31 4.38 9.95
C HIS A 44 -3.77 2.95 10.13
N LYS A 45 -2.55 2.77 10.66
CA LYS A 45 -1.89 1.45 10.81
C LYS A 45 -2.80 0.39 11.44
N GLU A 46 -3.48 0.73 12.53
CA GLU A 46 -4.32 -0.23 13.27
C GLU A 46 -5.53 -0.67 12.45
N GLU A 47 -6.13 0.26 11.72
CA GLU A 47 -7.25 -0.02 10.83
C GLU A 47 -6.82 -0.88 9.65
N ILE A 48 -5.65 -0.59 9.07
CA ILE A 48 -5.06 -1.37 7.97
C ILE A 48 -4.76 -2.79 8.45
N CYS A 49 -4.09 -2.97 9.58
CA CYS A 49 -3.80 -4.30 10.13
C CYS A 49 -5.09 -5.11 10.34
N ARG A 50 -6.12 -4.48 10.91
CA ARG A 50 -7.43 -5.10 11.14
C ARG A 50 -8.15 -5.49 9.85
N LYS A 51 -8.18 -4.60 8.85
CA LYS A 51 -8.90 -4.80 7.58
C LYS A 51 -8.16 -5.76 6.63
N CYS A 52 -6.84 -5.66 6.57
CA CYS A 52 -5.98 -6.48 5.73
C CYS A 52 -5.62 -7.83 6.38
N LYS A 53 -5.96 -8.03 7.67
CA LYS A 53 -5.66 -9.23 8.46
C LYS A 53 -4.16 -9.55 8.47
N ILE A 54 -3.36 -8.51 8.73
CA ILE A 54 -1.90 -8.61 8.87
C ILE A 54 -1.47 -8.20 10.27
N SER A 55 -0.35 -8.72 10.74
CA SER A 55 0.25 -8.32 12.00
C SER A 55 0.92 -6.93 11.92
N LYS A 56 1.24 -6.36 13.08
CA LYS A 56 1.96 -5.08 13.14
C LYS A 56 3.40 -5.23 12.63
N GLU A 57 3.96 -6.43 12.72
CA GLU A 57 5.27 -6.82 12.20
C GLU A 57 5.23 -6.91 10.67
N GLU A 58 4.23 -7.60 10.11
CA GLU A 58 4.04 -7.69 8.65
C GLU A 58 3.81 -6.30 8.03
N PHE A 59 3.08 -5.42 8.71
CA PHE A 59 2.93 -4.03 8.28
C PHE A 59 4.29 -3.33 8.21
N LYS A 60 5.17 -3.54 9.21
CA LYS A 60 6.49 -2.92 9.28
C LYS A 60 7.47 -3.47 8.24
N GLU A 61 7.30 -4.71 7.81
CA GLU A 61 8.11 -5.31 6.73
C GLU A 61 7.73 -4.76 5.35
N ILE A 62 6.46 -4.39 5.16
CA ILE A 62 5.94 -3.87 3.88
C ILE A 62 6.14 -2.36 3.75
N PHE A 63 6.04 -1.62 4.87
CA PHE A 63 6.20 -0.17 4.91
C PHE A 63 7.67 0.25 4.78
#